data_AF-A0A1B6W1H0-F1
#
_entry.id   AF-A0A1B6W1H0-F1
#
_cell.length_a   1.000
_cell.length_b   1.000
_cell.length_c   1.000
_cell.angle_alpha   90.00
_cell.angle_beta   90.00
_cell.angle_gamma   90.00
#
_symmetry.space_group_name_H-M   'P 1'
#
loop_
_entity.id
_entity.type
_entity.pdbx_description
1 polymer ?
#
loop_
_entity_poly.entity_id
_entity_poly.type
_entity_poly.pdbx_seq_one_letter_code
_entity_poly.pdbx_strand_id
1 'polypeptide(L)'
;MSYRTPASALILAALSACSTSAPQTTAPELSRQAAAQSSRQQCIESLTSALEVAVYADYCVRDEQQRQPFFEFARRVATEEPIASCHLVITAREAAALRAQITAPYAANPARHCAANRNNVRQFMRHGIISDPKVNRRPPEN
;
A
#
# COMPACT_ATOMS: atom_id res chain seq x y z
N MET A 1 -27.50 -0.60 16.03
CA MET A 1 -26.04 -0.41 15.92
C MET A 1 -25.61 -0.99 14.59
N SER A 2 -25.46 -0.15 13.56
CA SER A 2 -25.03 -0.61 12.23
C SER A 2 -23.56 -0.97 12.27
N TYR A 3 -23.24 -2.20 11.91
CA TYR A 3 -21.89 -2.70 11.71
C TYR A 3 -21.26 -1.94 10.53
N ARG A 4 -20.64 -0.79 10.80
CA ARG A 4 -19.73 -0.12 9.87
C ARG A 4 -18.46 -0.95 9.79
N THR A 5 -18.48 -1.95 8.92
CA THR A 5 -17.28 -2.70 8.57
C THR A 5 -16.26 -1.70 8.02
N PRO A 6 -15.09 -1.52 8.65
CA PRO A 6 -14.08 -0.59 8.13
C PRO A 6 -13.63 -1.09 6.75
N ALA A 7 -13.53 -0.19 5.77
CA ALA A 7 -13.23 -0.51 4.36
C ALA A 7 -11.98 -1.38 4.17
N SER A 8 -11.09 -1.38 5.15
CA SER A 8 -9.83 -2.12 5.17
C SER A 8 -9.98 -3.59 5.56
N ALA A 9 -11.12 -3.97 6.14
CA ALA A 9 -11.48 -5.36 6.34
C ALA A 9 -11.79 -6.06 5.00
N LEU A 10 -12.23 -5.31 3.99
CA LEU A 10 -12.51 -5.86 2.65
C LEU A 10 -11.22 -6.31 1.94
N ILE A 11 -10.11 -5.61 2.17
CA ILE A 11 -8.81 -5.97 1.59
C ILE A 11 -8.29 -7.28 2.20
N LEU A 12 -8.47 -7.50 3.51
CA LEU A 12 -8.09 -8.75 4.17
C LEU A 12 -8.94 -9.95 3.71
N ALA A 13 -10.22 -9.73 3.38
CA ALA A 13 -11.12 -10.80 2.95
C ALA A 13 -10.73 -11.41 1.59
N ALA A 14 -10.09 -10.63 0.71
CA ALA A 14 -9.60 -11.13 -0.57
C ALA A 14 -8.33 -12.01 -0.44
N LEU A 15 -7.56 -11.83 0.63
CA LEU A 15 -6.27 -12.50 0.82
C LEU A 15 -6.37 -13.86 1.53
N SER A 16 -7.51 -14.21 2.15
CA SER A 16 -7.64 -15.43 2.95
C SER A 16 -8.14 -16.67 2.19
N ALA A 17 -8.44 -16.56 0.88
CA ALA A 17 -9.12 -17.62 0.14
C ALA A 17 -8.20 -18.69 -0.48
N CYS A 18 -6.87 -18.50 -0.53
CA CYS A 18 -5.98 -19.41 -1.23
C CYS A 18 -4.73 -19.69 -0.40
N SER A 19 -4.65 -20.86 0.21
CA SER A 19 -3.45 -21.31 0.91
C SER A 19 -3.23 -22.79 0.67
N THR A 20 -2.50 -23.16 -0.38
CA THR A 20 -1.53 -24.26 -0.32
C THR A 20 -0.66 -24.28 -1.56
N SER A 21 0.67 -24.26 -1.39
CA SER A 21 1.66 -25.13 -2.06
C SER A 21 3.09 -24.56 -1.90
N ALA A 22 3.99 -25.38 -1.37
CA ALA A 22 5.45 -25.17 -1.36
C ALA A 22 6.12 -26.31 -2.17
N PRO A 23 7.18 -26.06 -2.96
CA PRO A 23 8.46 -26.77 -2.73
C PRO A 23 9.76 -26.03 -3.22
N GLN A 24 10.88 -26.11 -2.48
CA GLN A 24 12.14 -26.90 -2.67
C GLN A 24 13.21 -26.35 -3.66
N THR A 25 14.48 -26.41 -3.24
CA THR A 25 15.53 -25.43 -3.57
C THR A 25 16.75 -25.97 -4.37
N THR A 26 17.14 -25.33 -5.49
CA THR A 26 18.38 -25.57 -6.30
C THR A 26 18.86 -24.31 -7.04
N ALA A 27 20.16 -24.19 -7.37
CA ALA A 27 20.89 -23.03 -7.92
C ALA A 27 20.21 -22.05 -8.93
N PRO A 28 19.30 -22.43 -9.85
CA PRO A 28 18.45 -21.47 -10.58
C PRO A 28 17.54 -20.62 -9.67
N GLU A 29 17.44 -20.95 -8.39
CA GLU A 29 16.65 -20.22 -7.42
C GLU A 29 17.22 -18.90 -6.98
N LEU A 30 18.53 -18.66 -6.99
CA LEU A 30 19.02 -17.37 -6.46
C LEU A 30 18.50 -16.21 -7.31
N SER A 31 18.43 -16.41 -8.63
CA SER A 31 17.79 -15.47 -9.56
C SER A 31 16.27 -15.44 -9.41
N ARG A 32 15.60 -16.57 -9.15
CA ARG A 32 14.14 -16.61 -8.91
C ARG A 32 13.75 -16.00 -7.55
N GLN A 33 14.58 -16.18 -6.53
CA GLN A 33 14.44 -15.61 -5.20
C GLN A 33 14.73 -14.11 -5.22
N ALA A 34 15.75 -13.66 -5.96
CA ALA A 34 15.99 -12.23 -6.19
C ALA A 34 14.83 -11.58 -6.96
N ALA A 35 14.28 -12.25 -7.99
CA ALA A 35 13.08 -11.79 -8.69
C ALA A 35 11.82 -11.81 -7.81
N ALA A 36 11.66 -12.81 -6.95
CA ALA A 36 10.58 -12.90 -5.97
C ALA A 36 10.70 -11.84 -4.86
N GLN A 37 11.92 -11.54 -4.42
CA GLN A 37 12.20 -10.47 -3.45
C GLN A 37 11.98 -9.09 -4.08
N SER A 38 12.39 -8.90 -5.33
CA SER A 38 12.14 -7.68 -6.09
C SER A 38 10.64 -7.43 -6.29
N SER A 39 9.90 -8.45 -6.72
CA SER A 39 8.43 -8.36 -6.85
C SER A 39 7.72 -8.16 -5.51
N ARG A 40 8.19 -8.78 -4.43
CA ARG A 40 7.67 -8.53 -3.08
C ARG A 40 7.92 -7.09 -2.62
N GLN A 41 9.12 -6.56 -2.84
CA GLN A 41 9.46 -5.20 -2.46
C GLN A 41 8.64 -4.18 -3.25
N GLN A 42 8.53 -4.37 -4.56
CA GLN A 42 7.71 -3.53 -5.45
C GLN A 42 6.23 -3.56 -5.05
N CYS A 43 5.72 -4.73 -4.66
CA CYS A 43 4.40 -4.87 -4.09
C CYS A 43 4.23 -4.07 -2.78
N ILE A 44 5.15 -4.20 -1.82
CA ILE A 44 5.08 -3.47 -0.54
C ILE A 44 5.10 -1.96 -0.78
N GLU A 45 5.93 -1.47 -1.69
CA GLU A 45 6.02 -0.04 -2.03
C GLU A 45 4.72 0.47 -2.65
N SER A 46 4.20 -0.21 -3.67
CA SER A 46 2.94 0.17 -4.30
C SER A 46 1.75 0.08 -3.34
N LEU A 47 1.70 -0.97 -2.50
CA LEU A 47 0.65 -1.13 -1.49
C LEU A 47 0.75 -0.04 -0.41
N THR A 48 1.97 0.33 -0.01
CA THR A 48 2.20 1.43 0.94
C THR A 48 1.60 2.72 0.43
N SER A 49 1.90 3.10 -0.82
CA SER A 49 1.35 4.33 -1.41
C SER A 49 -0.18 4.30 -1.51
N ALA A 50 -0.78 3.16 -1.86
CA ALA A 50 -2.25 3.03 -1.91
C ALA A 50 -2.88 3.19 -0.52
N LEU A 51 -2.28 2.55 0.49
CA LEU A 51 -2.71 2.67 1.89
C LEU A 51 -2.50 4.09 2.43
N GLU A 52 -1.43 4.78 2.06
CA GLU A 52 -1.20 6.18 2.44
C GLU A 52 -2.29 7.11 1.92
N VAL A 53 -2.73 6.93 0.67
CA VAL A 53 -3.85 7.73 0.12
C VAL A 53 -5.14 7.50 0.89
N ALA A 54 -5.45 6.24 1.22
CA ALA A 54 -6.65 5.89 1.99
C ALA A 54 -6.59 6.43 3.43
N VAL A 55 -5.48 6.25 4.13
CA VAL A 55 -5.28 6.77 5.51
C VAL A 55 -5.29 8.30 5.52
N TYR A 56 -4.69 8.93 4.52
CA TYR A 56 -4.76 10.39 4.37
C TYR A 56 -6.21 10.87 4.24
N ALA A 57 -7.03 10.19 3.43
CA ALA A 57 -8.43 10.52 3.31
C ALA A 57 -9.16 10.40 4.65
N ASP A 58 -8.93 9.31 5.39
CA ASP A 58 -9.55 9.06 6.70
C ASP A 58 -9.22 10.14 7.74
N TYR A 59 -7.97 10.61 7.81
CA TYR A 59 -7.49 11.51 8.87
C TYR A 59 -7.44 12.98 8.47
N CYS A 60 -7.25 13.30 7.19
CA CYS A 60 -6.92 14.65 6.73
C CYS A 60 -8.04 15.34 5.96
N VAL A 61 -8.99 14.58 5.41
CA VAL A 61 -10.09 15.12 4.61
C VAL A 61 -11.37 15.09 5.44
N ARG A 62 -11.83 16.26 5.86
CA ARG A 62 -12.95 16.39 6.80
C ARG A 62 -14.29 16.03 6.14
N ASP A 63 -14.51 16.54 4.93
CA ASP A 63 -15.77 16.37 4.22
C ASP A 63 -15.86 14.99 3.56
N GLU A 64 -16.96 14.28 3.79
CA GLU A 64 -17.18 12.93 3.25
C GLU A 64 -17.26 12.93 1.72
N GLN A 65 -17.88 13.95 1.11
CA GLN A 65 -17.91 14.13 -0.34
C GLN A 65 -16.51 14.34 -0.93
N GLN A 66 -15.61 15.00 -0.20
CA GLN A 66 -14.23 15.20 -0.65
C GLN A 66 -13.36 13.96 -0.44
N ARG A 67 -13.74 13.04 0.44
CA ARG A 67 -13.03 11.76 0.66
C ARG A 67 -13.27 10.77 -0.47
N GLN A 68 -14.44 10.79 -1.08
CA GLN A 68 -14.86 9.82 -2.10
C GLN A 68 -13.83 9.62 -3.24
N PRO A 69 -13.25 10.67 -3.85
CA PRO A 69 -12.26 10.48 -4.91
C PRO A 69 -11.00 9.74 -4.47
N PHE A 70 -10.56 9.93 -3.21
CA PHE A 70 -9.38 9.26 -2.66
C PHE A 70 -9.61 7.76 -2.46
N PHE A 71 -10.81 7.39 -1.99
CA PHE A 71 -11.16 5.98 -1.83
C PHE A 71 -11.37 5.29 -3.18
N GLU A 72 -11.98 5.96 -4.14
CA GLU A 72 -12.13 5.44 -5.50
C GLU A 72 -10.76 5.23 -6.17
N PHE A 73 -9.84 6.18 -5.98
CA PHE A 73 -8.45 6.03 -6.41
C PHE A 73 -7.79 4.81 -5.76
N ALA A 74 -7.81 4.71 -4.43
CA ALA A 74 -7.19 3.59 -3.72
C ALA A 74 -7.77 2.24 -4.16
N ARG A 75 -9.09 2.18 -4.38
CA ARG A 75 -9.77 0.98 -4.88
C ARG A 75 -9.34 0.63 -6.30
N ARG A 76 -9.25 1.62 -7.19
CA ARG A 76 -8.80 1.41 -8.58
C ARG A 76 -7.37 0.89 -8.61
N VAL A 77 -6.45 1.54 -7.90
CA VAL A 77 -5.04 1.12 -7.90
C VAL A 77 -4.86 -0.25 -7.24
N ALA A 78 -5.69 -0.62 -6.25
CA ALA A 78 -5.65 -1.96 -5.67
C ALA A 78 -5.98 -3.09 -6.68
N THR A 79 -6.61 -2.76 -7.81
CA THR A 79 -6.90 -3.70 -8.91
C THR A 79 -5.90 -3.61 -10.08
N GLU A 80 -4.93 -2.71 -10.01
CA GLU A 80 -3.88 -2.54 -11.03
C GLU A 80 -2.61 -3.29 -10.61
N GLU A 81 -1.84 -3.79 -11.57
CA GLU A 81 -0.49 -4.31 -11.30
C GLU A 81 0.42 -3.16 -10.86
N PRO A 82 1.31 -3.37 -9.87
CA PRO A 82 1.65 -4.65 -9.24
C PRO A 82 0.80 -5.01 -8.00
N ILE A 83 -0.18 -4.19 -7.62
CA ILE A 83 -0.95 -4.42 -6.38
C ILE A 83 -1.91 -5.59 -6.52
N ALA A 84 -2.50 -5.79 -7.70
CA ALA A 84 -3.39 -6.92 -7.97
C ALA A 84 -2.69 -8.27 -7.69
N SER A 85 -1.40 -8.39 -8.02
CA SER A 85 -0.59 -9.61 -7.78
C SER A 85 0.07 -9.67 -6.40
N CYS A 86 -0.04 -8.63 -5.56
CA CYS A 86 0.56 -8.61 -4.22
C CYS A 86 0.18 -9.82 -3.36
N HIS A 87 -1.05 -10.32 -3.49
CA HIS A 87 -1.53 -11.48 -2.73
C HIS A 87 -0.71 -12.77 -2.96
N LEU A 88 0.08 -12.83 -4.04
CA LEU A 88 0.97 -13.93 -4.35
C LEU A 88 2.30 -13.87 -3.56
N VAL A 89 2.66 -12.70 -3.02
CA VAL A 89 3.98 -12.41 -2.43
C VAL A 89 3.94 -11.81 -1.02
N ILE A 90 2.77 -11.32 -0.58
CA ILE A 90 2.53 -10.86 0.80
C ILE A 90 1.24 -11.45 1.36
N THR A 91 1.22 -11.69 2.66
CA THR A 91 0.06 -12.23 3.38
C THR A 91 -0.91 -11.13 3.82
N ALA A 92 -2.16 -11.52 4.09
CA ALA A 92 -3.16 -10.64 4.71
C ALA A 92 -2.67 -9.98 6.01
N ARG A 93 -1.90 -10.73 6.82
CA ARG A 93 -1.35 -10.25 8.09
C ARG A 93 -0.29 -9.19 7.88
N GLU A 94 0.59 -9.37 6.90
CA GLU A 94 1.60 -8.37 6.54
C GLU A 94 0.96 -7.10 5.99
N ALA A 95 -0.05 -7.22 5.12
CA ALA A 95 -0.81 -6.07 4.62
C ALA A 95 -1.52 -5.32 5.76
N ALA A 96 -2.10 -6.05 6.73
CA ALA A 96 -2.72 -5.45 7.91
C ALA A 96 -1.70 -4.74 8.81
N ALA A 97 -0.54 -5.35 9.03
CA ALA A 97 0.55 -4.77 9.80
C ALA A 97 1.09 -3.51 9.12
N LEU A 98 1.25 -3.53 7.80
CA LEU A 98 1.67 -2.38 7.00
C LEU A 98 0.67 -1.22 7.15
N ARG A 99 -0.62 -1.50 7.02
CA ARG A 99 -1.67 -0.50 7.26
C ARG A 99 -1.59 0.08 8.67
N ALA A 100 -1.40 -0.75 9.70
CA ALA A 100 -1.28 -0.29 11.08
C ALA A 100 -0.06 0.63 11.26
N GLN A 101 1.09 0.27 10.67
CA GLN A 101 2.30 1.08 10.69
C GLN A 101 2.10 2.45 10.01
N ILE A 102 1.40 2.48 8.87
CA ILE A 102 1.06 3.74 8.17
C ILE A 102 0.08 4.57 8.99
N THR A 103 -0.89 3.94 9.65
CA THR A 103 -1.95 4.62 10.42
C THR A 103 -1.45 5.21 11.73
N ALA A 104 -0.54 4.52 12.43
CA ALA A 104 -0.02 4.92 13.74
C ALA A 104 0.45 6.39 13.82
N PRO A 105 1.28 6.91 12.90
CA PRO A 105 1.71 8.31 12.94
C PRO A 105 0.56 9.31 12.74
N TYR A 106 -0.43 8.98 11.90
CA TYR A 106 -1.62 9.82 11.73
C TYR A 106 -2.47 9.85 13.00
N ALA A 107 -2.61 8.72 13.69
CA ALA A 107 -3.32 8.68 14.97
C ALA A 107 -2.59 9.47 16.08
N ALA A 108 -1.26 9.46 16.08
CA ALA A 108 -0.46 10.17 17.08
C ALA A 108 -0.41 11.70 16.87
N ASN A 109 -0.30 12.15 15.62
CA ASN A 109 -0.27 13.58 15.29
C ASN A 109 -0.86 13.86 13.89
N PRO A 110 -2.20 13.94 13.78
CA PRO A 110 -2.87 14.09 12.48
C PRO A 110 -2.39 15.34 11.73
N ALA A 111 -2.36 16.50 12.38
CA ALA A 111 -2.04 17.77 11.72
C ALA A 111 -0.66 17.77 11.06
N ARG A 112 0.36 17.25 11.76
CA ARG A 112 1.73 17.15 11.24
C ARG A 112 1.81 16.21 10.04
N HIS A 113 1.22 15.03 10.14
CA HIS A 113 1.29 14.03 9.06
C HIS A 113 0.43 14.39 7.85
N CYS A 114 -0.73 15.04 8.07
CA CYS A 114 -1.53 15.60 7.00
C CYS A 114 -0.80 16.70 6.22
N ALA A 115 -0.04 17.55 6.91
CA ALA A 115 0.78 18.56 6.24
C ALA A 115 1.94 17.91 5.44
N ALA A 116 2.65 16.96 6.04
CA ALA A 116 3.80 16.29 5.43
C ALA A 116 3.44 15.50 4.17
N ASN A 117 2.31 14.79 4.18
CA ASN A 117 1.93 13.89 3.08
C ASN A 117 1.02 14.53 2.02
N ARG A 118 0.58 15.78 2.22
CA ARG A 118 -0.34 16.47 1.30
C ARG A 118 0.15 16.47 -0.15
N ASN A 119 1.43 16.75 -0.38
CA ASN A 119 1.98 16.85 -1.73
C ASN A 119 2.15 15.47 -2.37
N ASN A 120 2.62 14.48 -1.60
CA ASN A 120 2.77 13.09 -2.07
C ASN A 120 1.42 12.52 -2.50
N VAL A 121 0.40 12.65 -1.65
CA VAL A 121 -0.95 12.15 -1.96
C VAL A 121 -1.52 12.84 -3.20
N ARG A 122 -1.36 14.17 -3.33
CA ARG A 122 -1.77 14.88 -4.55
C ARG A 122 -1.04 14.39 -5.79
N GLN A 123 0.24 14.04 -5.67
CA GLN A 123 1.03 13.51 -6.78
C GLN A 123 0.53 12.12 -7.19
N PHE A 124 0.28 11.22 -6.23
CA PHE A 124 -0.32 9.91 -6.50
C PHE A 124 -1.67 10.04 -7.19
N MET A 125 -2.54 10.90 -6.68
CA MET A 125 -3.86 11.14 -7.26
C MET A 125 -3.81 11.66 -8.70
N ARG A 126 -2.76 12.41 -9.07
CA ARG A 126 -2.59 12.98 -10.43
C ARG A 126 -1.93 12.02 -11.40
N HIS A 127 -0.94 11.25 -10.95
CA HIS A 127 -0.05 10.48 -11.84
C HIS A 127 -0.17 8.97 -11.66
N GLY A 128 -0.99 8.50 -10.73
CA GLY A 128 -1.02 7.09 -10.32
C GLY A 128 0.09 6.74 -9.34
N ILE A 129 0.05 5.51 -8.86
CA ILE A 129 1.11 4.91 -8.04
C ILE A 129 2.02 4.17 -9.01
N ILE A 130 2.86 4.92 -9.73
CA ILE A 130 3.87 4.30 -10.59
C ILE A 130 4.97 3.78 -9.67
N SER A 131 5.23 2.47 -9.75
CA SER A 131 6.35 1.80 -9.08
C SER A 131 7.68 2.25 -9.68
N ASP A 132 8.05 3.50 -9.47
CA ASP A 132 9.43 3.95 -9.58
C ASP A 132 9.68 4.99 -8.50
N PRO A 133 10.20 4.60 -7.32
CA PRO A 133 10.71 5.57 -6.39
C PRO A 133 12.04 6.10 -6.93
N LYS A 134 12.02 6.85 -8.03
CA LYS A 134 12.98 7.95 -8.20
C LYS A 134 12.56 9.12 -7.30
N VAL A 135 12.34 8.82 -6.01
CA VAL A 135 12.67 9.78 -4.99
C VAL A 135 14.17 10.00 -5.14
N ASN A 136 14.54 11.19 -5.58
CA ASN A 136 15.89 11.74 -5.61
C ASN A 136 16.65 11.42 -4.31
N ARG A 137 17.17 10.20 -4.16
CA ARG A 137 18.28 9.91 -3.27
C ARG A 137 19.50 10.43 -3.99
N ARG A 138 19.80 11.71 -3.75
CA ARG A 138 21.12 12.26 -4.04
C ARG A 138 22.16 11.24 -3.53
N PRO A 139 23.08 10.75 -4.37
CA PRO A 139 24.19 9.96 -3.84
C PRO A 139 24.94 10.82 -2.82
N PRO A 140 25.48 10.25 -1.73
CA PRO A 140 26.40 11.00 -0.90
C PRO A 140 27.57 11.43 -1.79
N GLU A 141 27.80 12.74 -1.87
CA GLU A 141 28.99 13.31 -2.50
C GLU A 141 30.20 12.80 -1.69
N ASN A 142 31.15 12.16 -2.38
CA ASN A 142 32.46 11.79 -1.83
C ASN A 142 33.28 13.06 -1.55
#